data_AF-C7J8E3-F1
#
_entry.id   AF-C7J8E3-F1
#
_cell.length_a   1.000
_cell.length_b   1.000
_cell.length_c   1.000
_cell.angle_alpha   90.00
_cell.angle_beta   90.00
_cell.angle_gamma   90.00
#
_symmetry.space_group_name_H-M   'P 1'
#
loop_
_entity.id
_entity.type
_entity.pdbx_description
1 polymer ?
#
loop_
_entity_poly.entity_id
_entity_poly.type
_entity_poly.pdbx_seq_one_letter_code
_entity_poly.pdbx_strand_id
1 'polypeptide(L)'
;LYRGSKQYNNDLDKPCELIQLLAILAAIVAYQAGIDPPGGVWADNGASHSGDPILLTTHPRRYKVFFYFNSVAFVASLVIMVMLQNEFLVRSHVLEAAMILDLFCLIGAYAVGSCRDTSTSIYTVALAGGVLIYVVIHILFSTLEKKSDKQGEEDKIKEHQLEKKRELLLLVEILAATLTYQAGLTPPGGFWENDEFGHRAGFPVLLDKFPIRYKAFFYCNAASFMASVALIILLLNRNLYGPGIKCYALFVCMVAGMFGLIDAYAAGSSMHLRTSIVVLILVTVVFAAVVYVAIIGRGQRANINQHQSKQTQNQQTNKEDGMMDTPRQTQDQQEADMKKKADMMAKYLMLAGILAASVAYLTGLKPPGGLWRDEGNGHSAGNPVLYDIDKRRYNAFFYSNSTSFMASITVIVLLLRRMTKGDEHKLPLWPMHTAMLLDMLALLGAYAAGSTRNWCTFKDAILLLLPVLGFVVILFFWKKGGEEKHDGSK
;
A
#
# COMPACT_ATOMS: atom_id res chain seq x y z
N LEU A 1 -10.36 -7.08 -40.14
CA LEU A 1 -8.96 -7.32 -39.70
C LEU A 1 -8.38 -6.19 -38.82
N TYR A 2 -8.82 -4.92 -38.95
CA TYR A 2 -8.30 -3.79 -38.14
C TYR A 2 -8.81 -3.68 -36.68
N ARG A 3 -9.85 -4.44 -36.30
CA ARG A 3 -10.44 -4.42 -34.94
C ARG A 3 -9.74 -5.38 -33.96
N GLY A 4 -9.03 -6.38 -34.48
CA GLY A 4 -8.31 -7.38 -33.68
C GLY A 4 -6.99 -6.87 -33.10
N SER A 5 -6.23 -6.07 -33.86
CA SER A 5 -4.93 -5.54 -33.40
C SER A 5 -5.06 -4.51 -32.26
N LYS A 6 -6.11 -3.67 -32.28
CA LYS A 6 -6.36 -2.69 -31.21
C LYS A 6 -6.78 -3.34 -29.89
N GLN A 7 -7.53 -4.43 -29.95
CA GLN A 7 -7.97 -5.15 -28.75
C GLN A 7 -6.84 -6.00 -28.17
N TYR A 8 -5.94 -6.53 -29.02
CA TYR A 8 -4.76 -7.29 -28.60
C TYR A 8 -3.67 -6.41 -27.95
N ASN A 9 -3.47 -5.17 -28.42
CA ASN A 9 -2.52 -4.25 -27.78
C ASN A 9 -2.97 -3.84 -26.37
N ASN A 10 -4.26 -3.54 -26.18
CA ASN A 10 -4.80 -3.15 -24.87
C ASN A 10 -4.68 -4.25 -23.79
N ASP A 11 -4.65 -5.53 -24.17
CA ASP A 11 -4.51 -6.66 -23.23
C ASP A 11 -3.05 -6.89 -22.79
N LEU A 12 -2.07 -6.40 -23.57
CA LEU A 12 -0.65 -6.42 -23.20
C LEU A 12 -0.25 -5.18 -22.38
N ASP A 13 -0.90 -4.04 -22.61
CA ASP A 13 -0.52 -2.75 -22.01
C ASP A 13 -0.75 -2.70 -20.48
N LYS A 14 -1.86 -3.24 -19.98
CA LYS A 14 -2.19 -3.20 -18.54
C LYS A 14 -1.24 -3.97 -17.61
N PRO A 15 -0.86 -5.23 -17.91
CA PRO A 15 0.16 -5.91 -17.10
C PRO A 15 1.50 -5.17 -17.17
N CYS A 16 1.87 -4.56 -18.32
CA CYS A 16 3.08 -3.75 -18.42
C CYS A 16 3.07 -2.53 -17.49
N GLU A 17 1.94 -1.83 -17.33
CA GLU A 17 1.83 -0.66 -16.42
C GLU A 17 2.15 -1.02 -14.96
N LEU A 18 1.64 -2.15 -14.46
CA LEU A 18 1.87 -2.55 -13.07
C LEU A 18 3.27 -3.12 -12.84
N ILE A 19 3.82 -3.82 -13.85
CA ILE A 19 5.22 -4.28 -13.78
C ILE A 19 6.16 -3.07 -13.82
N GLN A 20 5.85 -2.05 -14.64
CA GLN A 20 6.57 -0.79 -14.66
C GLN A 20 6.53 -0.11 -13.29
N LEU A 21 5.34 -0.05 -12.65
CA LEU A 21 5.18 0.52 -11.33
C LEU A 21 5.99 -0.25 -10.27
N LEU A 22 5.95 -1.59 -10.28
CA LEU A 22 6.75 -2.43 -9.40
C LEU A 22 8.25 -2.14 -9.57
N ALA A 23 8.75 -2.11 -10.81
CA ALA A 23 10.15 -1.85 -11.10
C ALA A 23 10.59 -0.43 -10.68
N ILE A 24 9.76 0.59 -10.92
CA ILE A 24 10.01 1.97 -10.45
C ILE A 24 10.12 2.00 -8.94
N LEU A 25 9.17 1.38 -8.24
CA LEU A 25 9.13 1.43 -6.79
C LEU A 25 10.24 0.59 -6.15
N ALA A 26 10.57 -0.58 -6.72
CA ALA A 26 11.72 -1.39 -6.34
C ALA A 26 13.03 -0.62 -6.50
N ALA A 27 13.22 0.07 -7.64
CA ALA A 27 14.37 0.95 -7.86
C ALA A 27 14.44 2.09 -6.81
N ILE A 28 13.31 2.75 -6.50
CA ILE A 28 13.26 3.83 -5.52
C ILE A 28 13.66 3.32 -4.13
N VAL A 29 13.08 2.21 -3.66
CA VAL A 29 13.36 1.72 -2.30
C VAL A 29 14.78 1.16 -2.19
N ALA A 30 15.29 0.50 -3.24
CA ALA A 30 16.67 0.02 -3.27
C ALA A 30 17.67 1.19 -3.33
N TYR A 31 17.38 2.22 -4.14
CA TYR A 31 18.20 3.42 -4.21
C TYR A 31 18.26 4.13 -2.85
N GLN A 32 17.11 4.36 -2.21
CA GLN A 32 17.04 4.99 -0.90
C GLN A 32 17.77 4.19 0.18
N ALA A 33 17.59 2.87 0.20
CA ALA A 33 18.31 1.99 1.12
C ALA A 33 19.82 1.95 0.85
N GLY A 34 20.26 2.22 -0.38
CA GLY A 34 21.68 2.32 -0.71
C GLY A 34 22.34 3.57 -0.15
N ILE A 35 21.63 4.71 -0.14
CA ILE A 35 22.13 6.01 0.35
C ILE A 35 21.86 6.26 1.83
N ASP A 36 20.82 5.65 2.40
CA ASP A 36 20.48 5.63 3.82
C ASP A 36 20.62 4.18 4.31
N PRO A 37 21.86 3.68 4.48
CA PRO A 37 22.10 2.27 4.73
C PRO A 37 21.51 1.82 6.07
N PRO A 38 21.08 0.55 6.16
CA PRO A 38 20.67 -0.02 7.43
C PRO A 38 21.79 0.17 8.45
N GLY A 39 21.42 0.55 9.68
CA GLY A 39 22.38 0.88 10.74
C GLY A 39 22.85 2.31 10.77
N GLY A 40 22.48 3.13 9.78
CA GLY A 40 22.92 4.51 9.71
C GLY A 40 24.39 4.64 9.34
N VAL A 41 24.86 5.88 9.42
CA VAL A 41 26.23 6.29 9.08
C VAL A 41 26.87 6.93 10.30
N TRP A 42 28.19 6.82 10.41
CA TRP A 42 28.92 7.46 11.50
C TRP A 42 28.78 8.99 11.41
N ALA A 43 28.39 9.62 12.51
CA ALA A 43 28.45 11.06 12.68
C ALA A 43 29.89 11.52 12.97
N ASP A 44 30.16 12.81 12.70
CA ASP A 44 31.51 13.36 12.76
C ASP A 44 32.00 13.51 14.21
N ASN A 45 32.72 12.50 14.71
CA ASN A 45 33.23 12.42 16.07
C ASN A 45 34.77 12.46 16.12
N GLY A 46 35.43 13.00 15.10
CA GLY A 46 36.90 13.10 15.03
C GLY A 46 37.63 11.79 14.66
N ALA A 47 36.89 10.74 14.27
CA ALA A 47 37.44 9.52 13.68
C ALA A 47 37.43 9.61 12.14
N SER A 48 38.33 8.89 11.46
CA SER A 48 38.47 8.89 9.98
C SER A 48 37.30 8.21 9.22
N HIS A 49 36.16 7.99 9.86
CA HIS A 49 35.05 7.19 9.34
C HIS A 49 33.74 7.96 9.21
N SER A 50 33.75 9.29 9.36
CA SER A 50 32.56 10.14 9.22
C SER A 50 31.89 9.92 7.86
N GLY A 51 30.62 9.53 7.88
CA GLY A 51 29.85 9.19 6.67
C GLY A 51 29.93 7.72 6.23
N ASP A 52 30.84 6.90 6.79
CA ASP A 52 30.88 5.47 6.50
C ASP A 52 29.66 4.75 7.11
N PRO A 53 29.09 3.73 6.44
CA PRO A 53 28.02 2.92 7.00
C PRO A 53 28.47 2.22 8.29
N ILE A 54 27.73 2.39 9.39
CA ILE A 54 28.09 1.80 10.69
C ILE A 54 28.17 0.27 10.60
N LEU A 55 27.24 -0.32 9.85
CA LEU A 55 27.14 -1.76 9.62
C LEU A 55 28.36 -2.32 8.86
N LEU A 56 29.03 -1.51 8.02
CA LEU A 56 30.26 -1.91 7.33
C LEU A 56 31.39 -2.12 8.33
N THR A 57 31.51 -1.26 9.34
CA THR A 57 32.57 -1.33 10.36
C THR A 57 32.26 -2.37 11.45
N THR A 58 31.02 -2.46 11.91
CA THR A 58 30.62 -3.36 13.01
C THR A 58 30.31 -4.80 12.54
N HIS A 59 29.72 -4.96 11.36
CA HIS A 59 29.27 -6.25 10.82
C HIS A 59 29.52 -6.36 9.30
N PRO A 60 30.80 -6.32 8.85
CA PRO A 60 31.16 -6.17 7.43
C PRO A 60 30.55 -7.24 6.52
N ARG A 61 30.44 -8.49 7.00
CA ARG A 61 29.82 -9.58 6.21
C ARG A 61 28.34 -9.31 5.93
N ARG A 62 27.59 -8.84 6.93
CA ARG A 62 26.15 -8.52 6.77
C ARG A 62 25.97 -7.34 5.85
N TYR A 63 26.74 -6.27 6.06
CA TYR A 63 26.69 -5.10 5.18
C TYR A 63 27.00 -5.46 3.73
N LYS A 64 28.06 -6.25 3.46
CA LYS A 64 28.41 -6.66 2.08
C LYS A 64 27.27 -7.44 1.42
N VAL A 65 26.66 -8.39 2.15
CA VAL A 65 25.53 -9.16 1.62
C VAL A 65 24.35 -8.22 1.32
N PHE A 66 23.96 -7.36 2.26
CA PHE A 66 22.95 -6.33 2.02
C PHE A 66 23.26 -5.48 0.79
N PHE A 67 24.48 -4.94 0.70
CA PHE A 67 24.91 -4.06 -0.37
C PHE A 67 24.80 -4.72 -1.75
N TYR A 68 25.29 -5.96 -1.90
CA TYR A 68 25.21 -6.66 -3.18
C TYR A 68 23.77 -7.01 -3.55
N PHE A 69 22.97 -7.55 -2.63
CA PHE A 69 21.57 -7.86 -2.90
C PHE A 69 20.76 -6.60 -3.27
N ASN A 70 20.92 -5.53 -2.51
CA ASN A 70 20.24 -4.26 -2.76
C ASN A 70 20.67 -3.62 -4.10
N SER A 71 21.97 -3.68 -4.43
CA SER A 71 22.49 -3.18 -5.71
C SER A 71 21.99 -3.98 -6.90
N VAL A 72 21.92 -5.31 -6.77
CA VAL A 72 21.36 -6.17 -7.83
C VAL A 72 19.88 -5.89 -8.02
N ALA A 73 19.10 -5.71 -6.95
CA ALA A 73 17.70 -5.27 -7.06
C ALA A 73 17.58 -3.93 -7.80
N PHE A 74 18.37 -2.92 -7.40
CA PHE A 74 18.36 -1.62 -8.08
C PHE A 74 18.66 -1.75 -9.59
N VAL A 75 19.72 -2.47 -9.96
CA VAL A 75 20.10 -2.66 -11.36
C VAL A 75 19.06 -3.50 -12.12
N ALA A 76 18.55 -4.58 -11.52
CA ALA A 76 17.52 -5.42 -12.12
C ALA A 76 16.23 -4.63 -12.39
N SER A 77 15.82 -3.79 -11.45
CA SER A 77 14.69 -2.85 -11.60
C SER A 77 14.88 -1.89 -12.78
N LEU A 78 16.09 -1.32 -12.96
CA LEU A 78 16.39 -0.49 -14.14
C LEU A 78 16.31 -1.29 -15.45
N VAL A 79 16.86 -2.50 -15.46
CA VAL A 79 16.82 -3.40 -16.63
C VAL A 79 15.37 -3.75 -16.97
N ILE A 80 14.52 -4.07 -15.99
CA ILE A 80 13.09 -4.34 -16.19
C ILE A 80 12.41 -3.14 -16.85
N MET A 81 12.65 -1.92 -16.37
CA MET A 81 12.08 -0.72 -16.99
C MET A 81 12.50 -0.54 -18.46
N VAL A 82 13.75 -0.87 -18.81
CA VAL A 82 14.22 -0.85 -20.20
C VAL A 82 13.61 -1.99 -21.01
N MET A 83 13.50 -3.20 -20.45
CA MET A 83 12.87 -4.35 -21.09
C MET A 83 11.41 -4.10 -21.45
N LEU A 84 10.68 -3.40 -20.58
CA LEU A 84 9.28 -3.03 -20.80
C LEU A 84 9.07 -2.06 -21.98
N GLN A 85 10.13 -1.41 -22.46
CA GLN A 85 10.08 -0.55 -23.67
C GLN A 85 10.19 -1.36 -24.97
N ASN A 86 10.46 -2.67 -24.90
CA ASN A 86 10.65 -3.52 -26.07
C ASN A 86 9.64 -4.69 -26.08
N GLU A 87 8.76 -4.71 -27.08
CA GLU A 87 7.73 -5.75 -27.23
C GLU A 87 8.28 -7.19 -27.22
N PHE A 88 9.48 -7.41 -27.75
CA PHE A 88 10.10 -8.74 -27.77
C PHE A 88 10.48 -9.19 -26.35
N LEU A 89 11.05 -8.29 -25.55
CA LEU A 89 11.50 -8.60 -24.18
C LEU A 89 10.31 -8.74 -23.24
N VAL A 90 9.25 -7.95 -23.42
CA VAL A 90 7.98 -8.07 -22.70
C VAL A 90 7.37 -9.47 -22.84
N ARG A 91 7.49 -10.09 -24.02
CA ARG A 91 6.96 -11.43 -24.29
C ARG A 91 7.89 -12.57 -23.88
N SER A 92 9.10 -12.26 -23.45
CA SER A 92 10.11 -13.25 -23.12
C SER A 92 10.00 -13.75 -21.67
N HIS A 93 10.37 -15.01 -21.43
CA HIS A 93 10.57 -15.54 -20.08
C HIS A 93 11.70 -14.82 -19.32
N VAL A 94 12.52 -14.03 -20.01
CA VAL A 94 13.60 -13.24 -19.40
C VAL A 94 13.01 -12.15 -18.51
N LEU A 95 11.89 -11.52 -18.88
CA LEU A 95 11.26 -10.49 -18.05
C LEU A 95 10.75 -11.09 -16.74
N GLU A 96 10.06 -12.23 -16.82
CA GLU A 96 9.57 -12.95 -15.63
C GLU A 96 10.74 -13.36 -14.72
N ALA A 97 11.82 -13.90 -15.29
CA ALA A 97 13.02 -14.26 -14.54
C ALA A 97 13.70 -13.04 -13.89
N ALA A 98 13.80 -11.90 -14.60
CA ALA A 98 14.37 -10.67 -14.08
C ALA A 98 13.55 -10.12 -12.90
N MET A 99 12.22 -10.15 -13.00
CA MET A 99 11.32 -9.72 -11.92
C MET A 99 11.40 -10.62 -10.68
N ILE A 100 11.46 -11.93 -10.88
CA ILE A 100 11.61 -12.88 -9.79
C ILE A 100 12.96 -12.67 -9.09
N LEU A 101 14.04 -12.50 -9.88
CA LEU A 101 15.36 -12.17 -9.36
C LEU A 101 15.34 -10.88 -8.54
N ASP A 102 14.73 -9.81 -9.06
CA ASP A 102 14.60 -8.52 -8.38
C ASP A 102 13.91 -8.66 -7.01
N LEU A 103 12.78 -9.37 -6.95
CA LEU A 103 12.05 -9.63 -5.70
C LEU A 103 12.87 -10.48 -4.72
N PHE A 104 13.59 -11.51 -5.18
CA PHE A 104 14.49 -12.27 -4.32
C PHE A 104 15.64 -11.43 -3.79
N CYS A 105 16.16 -10.51 -4.61
CA CYS A 105 17.19 -9.60 -4.19
C CYS A 105 16.70 -8.62 -3.12
N LEU A 106 15.48 -8.11 -3.25
CA LEU A 106 14.84 -7.32 -2.19
C LEU A 106 14.62 -8.15 -0.91
N ILE A 107 14.18 -9.40 -1.01
CA ILE A 107 14.06 -10.29 0.17
C ILE A 107 15.41 -10.48 0.86
N GLY A 108 16.47 -10.76 0.11
CA GLY A 108 17.82 -10.95 0.64
C GLY A 108 18.37 -9.70 1.31
N ALA A 109 18.23 -8.54 0.65
CA ALA A 109 18.62 -7.24 1.21
C ALA A 109 17.84 -6.94 2.50
N TYR A 110 16.52 -7.14 2.49
CA TYR A 110 15.67 -6.94 3.65
C TYR A 110 16.07 -7.84 4.83
N ALA A 111 16.21 -9.14 4.59
CA ALA A 111 16.50 -10.12 5.63
C ALA A 111 17.81 -9.82 6.36
N VAL A 112 18.85 -9.41 5.62
CA VAL A 112 20.16 -9.13 6.21
C VAL A 112 20.26 -7.69 6.74
N GLY A 113 19.63 -6.73 6.08
CA GLY A 113 19.68 -5.32 6.46
C GLY A 113 18.82 -4.99 7.69
N SER A 114 17.64 -5.62 7.85
CA SER A 114 16.74 -5.35 8.97
C SER A 114 17.17 -6.01 10.29
N CYS A 115 17.97 -7.07 10.24
CA CYS A 115 18.32 -7.87 11.42
C CYS A 115 19.62 -7.40 12.10
N ARG A 116 19.68 -7.54 13.42
CA ARG A 116 20.88 -7.20 14.22
C ARG A 116 21.39 -8.33 15.09
N ASP A 117 20.54 -9.28 15.43
CA ASP A 117 20.86 -10.43 16.25
C ASP A 117 20.45 -11.74 15.57
N THR A 118 20.79 -12.85 16.20
CA THR A 118 20.51 -14.19 15.66
C THR A 118 19.02 -14.50 15.62
N SER A 119 18.23 -14.04 16.60
CA SER A 119 16.78 -14.34 16.65
C SER A 119 16.03 -13.65 15.52
N THR A 120 16.29 -12.35 15.30
CA THR A 120 15.69 -11.61 14.20
C THR A 120 16.09 -12.18 12.84
N SER A 121 17.36 -12.57 12.69
CA SER A 121 17.88 -13.22 11.46
C SER A 121 17.21 -14.57 11.18
N ILE A 122 17.06 -15.43 12.20
CA ILE A 122 16.38 -16.73 12.03
C ILE A 122 14.94 -16.52 11.59
N TYR A 123 14.22 -15.58 12.23
CA TYR A 123 12.83 -15.30 11.89
C TYR A 123 12.66 -14.82 10.45
N THR A 124 13.45 -13.84 10.00
CA THR A 124 13.31 -13.28 8.65
C THR A 124 13.72 -14.28 7.57
N VAL A 125 14.79 -15.05 7.79
CA VAL A 125 15.21 -16.12 6.87
C VAL A 125 14.18 -17.25 6.84
N ALA A 126 13.58 -17.62 7.97
CA ALA A 126 12.52 -18.61 8.01
C ALA A 126 11.27 -18.15 7.26
N LEU A 127 10.87 -16.87 7.39
CA LEU A 127 9.79 -16.30 6.59
C LEU A 127 10.11 -16.30 5.10
N ALA A 128 11.32 -15.89 4.71
CA ALA A 128 11.77 -15.92 3.31
C ALA A 128 11.72 -17.35 2.74
N GLY A 129 12.19 -18.33 3.50
CA GLY A 129 12.07 -19.75 3.16
C GLY A 129 10.63 -20.23 3.06
N GLY A 130 9.75 -19.76 3.96
CA GLY A 130 8.31 -20.01 3.91
C GLY A 130 7.67 -19.47 2.64
N VAL A 131 8.00 -18.23 2.23
CA VAL A 131 7.55 -17.63 0.97
C VAL A 131 8.01 -18.46 -0.23
N LEU A 132 9.28 -18.86 -0.26
CA LEU A 132 9.84 -19.73 -1.29
C LEU A 132 9.08 -21.06 -1.43
N ILE A 133 8.93 -21.77 -0.31
CA ILE A 133 8.20 -23.05 -0.27
C ILE A 133 6.76 -22.85 -0.73
N TYR A 134 6.10 -21.81 -0.25
CA TYR A 134 4.72 -21.49 -0.62
C TYR A 134 4.56 -21.21 -2.11
N VAL A 135 5.46 -20.42 -2.71
CA VAL A 135 5.47 -20.16 -4.17
C VAL A 135 5.68 -21.46 -4.94
N VAL A 136 6.62 -22.31 -4.53
CA VAL A 136 6.89 -23.61 -5.19
C VAL A 136 5.68 -24.54 -5.11
N ILE A 137 5.03 -24.62 -3.93
CA ILE A 137 3.79 -25.40 -3.75
C ILE A 137 2.73 -24.92 -4.73
N HIS A 138 2.50 -23.61 -4.82
CA HIS A 138 1.52 -23.05 -5.76
C HIS A 138 1.88 -23.34 -7.22
N ILE A 139 3.16 -23.24 -7.61
CA ILE A 139 3.61 -23.63 -8.95
C ILE A 139 3.29 -25.10 -9.24
N LEU A 140 3.57 -26.00 -8.29
CA LEU A 140 3.32 -27.42 -8.44
C LEU A 140 1.82 -27.73 -8.58
N PHE A 141 0.98 -27.16 -7.70
CA PHE A 141 -0.49 -27.34 -7.76
C PHE A 141 -1.10 -26.75 -9.04
N SER A 142 -0.67 -25.56 -9.47
CA SER A 142 -1.12 -24.93 -10.72
C SER A 142 -0.77 -25.76 -11.96
N THR A 143 0.36 -26.49 -11.93
CA THR A 143 0.79 -27.36 -13.04
C THR A 143 -0.11 -28.61 -13.14
N LEU A 144 -0.66 -29.07 -12.02
CA LEU A 144 -1.53 -30.26 -11.95
C LEU A 144 -2.99 -29.97 -12.34
N GLU A 145 -3.49 -28.74 -12.13
CA GLU A 145 -4.88 -28.36 -12.42
C GLU A 145 -5.16 -28.08 -13.91
N LYS A 146 -4.16 -28.23 -14.79
CA LYS A 146 -4.21 -27.82 -16.22
C LYS A 146 -4.97 -28.79 -17.16
N LYS A 147 -6.03 -29.44 -16.69
CA LYS A 147 -6.91 -30.31 -17.49
C LYS A 147 -8.37 -29.96 -17.21
N SER A 148 -9.14 -29.69 -18.29
CA SER A 148 -10.53 -29.14 -18.35
C SER A 148 -10.54 -27.60 -18.20
N ASP A 149 -11.16 -26.78 -19.06
CA ASP A 149 -12.20 -27.04 -20.05
C ASP A 149 -12.34 -25.94 -21.12
N LYS A 150 -13.25 -26.19 -22.06
CA LYS A 150 -13.74 -25.35 -23.15
C LYS A 150 -14.29 -23.99 -22.68
N GLN A 151 -13.97 -22.95 -23.44
CA GLN A 151 -14.26 -21.54 -23.14
C GLN A 151 -15.71 -21.14 -23.51
N GLY A 152 -16.56 -20.87 -22.50
CA GLY A 152 -17.87 -20.23 -22.66
C GLY A 152 -17.83 -18.71 -22.51
N GLU A 153 -18.93 -18.03 -22.84
CA GLU A 153 -19.06 -16.56 -22.71
C GLU A 153 -19.11 -16.10 -21.23
N GLU A 154 -19.64 -16.94 -20.33
CA GLU A 154 -19.58 -16.72 -18.89
C GLU A 154 -18.15 -16.78 -18.32
N ASP A 155 -17.26 -17.59 -18.91
CA ASP A 155 -15.88 -17.73 -18.46
C ASP A 155 -15.06 -16.47 -18.79
N LYS A 156 -15.34 -15.83 -19.93
CA LYS A 156 -14.72 -14.55 -20.31
C LYS A 156 -15.09 -13.42 -19.36
N ILE A 157 -16.35 -13.36 -18.91
CA ILE A 157 -16.80 -12.34 -17.93
C ILE A 157 -16.11 -12.58 -16.57
N LYS A 158 -16.00 -13.84 -16.13
CA LYS A 158 -15.30 -14.20 -14.90
C LYS A 158 -13.81 -13.86 -14.98
N GLU A 159 -13.16 -14.16 -16.11
CA GLU A 159 -11.75 -13.88 -16.36
C GLU A 159 -11.45 -12.37 -16.27
N HIS A 160 -12.23 -11.54 -16.97
CA HIS A 160 -12.08 -10.08 -16.91
C HIS A 160 -12.26 -9.52 -15.49
N GLN A 161 -13.21 -10.07 -14.71
CA GLN A 161 -13.39 -9.68 -13.30
C GLN A 161 -12.21 -10.12 -12.42
N LEU A 162 -11.58 -11.26 -12.69
CA LEU A 162 -10.39 -11.72 -11.96
C LEU A 162 -9.16 -10.86 -12.30
N GLU A 163 -9.02 -10.42 -13.55
CA GLU A 163 -7.95 -9.51 -13.96
C GLU A 163 -8.06 -8.14 -13.27
N LYS A 164 -9.27 -7.54 -13.24
CA LYS A 164 -9.50 -6.28 -12.51
C LYS A 164 -9.12 -6.43 -11.03
N LYS A 165 -9.42 -7.57 -10.39
CA LYS A 165 -9.03 -7.83 -8.99
C LYS A 165 -7.52 -7.98 -8.82
N ARG A 166 -6.88 -8.70 -9.75
CA ARG A 166 -5.43 -8.89 -9.78
C ARG A 166 -4.70 -7.56 -9.84
N GLU A 167 -5.12 -6.65 -10.72
CA GLU A 167 -4.51 -5.33 -10.88
C GLU A 167 -4.49 -4.54 -9.56
N LEU A 168 -5.64 -4.52 -8.87
CA LEU A 168 -5.82 -3.75 -7.64
C LEU A 168 -5.09 -4.37 -6.46
N LEU A 169 -5.12 -5.69 -6.34
CA LEU A 169 -4.34 -6.41 -5.34
C LEU A 169 -2.86 -6.14 -5.55
N LEU A 170 -2.36 -6.27 -6.78
CA LEU A 170 -0.96 -6.02 -7.08
C LEU A 170 -0.55 -4.59 -6.69
N LEU A 171 -1.39 -3.60 -7.00
CA LEU A 171 -1.15 -2.20 -6.61
C LEU A 171 -1.03 -2.02 -5.09
N VAL A 172 -1.91 -2.64 -4.30
CA VAL A 172 -1.89 -2.57 -2.82
C VAL A 172 -0.69 -3.32 -2.24
N GLU A 173 -0.33 -4.47 -2.81
CA GLU A 173 0.80 -5.27 -2.32
C GLU A 173 2.15 -4.64 -2.68
N ILE A 174 2.28 -4.03 -3.86
CA ILE A 174 3.48 -3.25 -4.21
C ILE A 174 3.65 -2.09 -3.20
N LEU A 175 2.56 -1.39 -2.86
CA LEU A 175 2.59 -0.37 -1.81
C LEU A 175 3.06 -0.96 -0.48
N ALA A 176 2.41 -2.00 0.02
CA ALA A 176 2.74 -2.58 1.32
C ALA A 176 4.19 -3.08 1.38
N ALA A 177 4.68 -3.73 0.31
CA ALA A 177 6.07 -4.16 0.20
C ALA A 177 7.05 -2.98 0.27
N THR A 178 6.76 -1.88 -0.43
CA THR A 178 7.67 -0.72 -0.46
C THR A 178 7.75 -0.01 0.89
N LEU A 179 6.61 0.19 1.56
CA LEU A 179 6.54 0.81 2.89
C LEU A 179 7.25 -0.04 3.94
N THR A 180 7.01 -1.34 3.92
CA THR A 180 7.59 -2.27 4.91
C THR A 180 9.08 -2.50 4.67
N TYR A 181 9.54 -2.48 3.41
CA TYR A 181 10.96 -2.53 3.07
C TYR A 181 11.72 -1.33 3.65
N GLN A 182 11.25 -0.12 3.36
CA GLN A 182 11.86 1.12 3.87
C GLN A 182 11.86 1.16 5.41
N ALA A 183 10.72 0.85 6.02
CA ALA A 183 10.58 0.86 7.48
C ALA A 183 11.42 -0.23 8.16
N GLY A 184 11.60 -1.39 7.53
CA GLY A 184 12.41 -2.48 8.10
C GLY A 184 13.90 -2.19 8.06
N LEU A 185 14.38 -1.49 7.03
CA LEU A 185 15.78 -1.09 6.92
C LEU A 185 16.11 0.17 7.73
N THR A 186 15.11 1.01 8.00
CA THR A 186 15.24 2.22 8.81
C THR A 186 14.15 2.26 9.88
N PRO A 187 14.29 1.46 10.95
CA PRO A 187 13.26 1.32 11.97
C PRO A 187 13.01 2.64 12.70
N PRO A 188 11.79 2.82 13.25
CA PRO A 188 11.44 3.96 14.07
C PRO A 188 12.40 4.08 15.26
N GLY A 189 12.70 5.32 15.66
CA GLY A 189 13.71 5.60 16.67
C GLY A 189 15.13 5.72 16.11
N GLY A 190 15.39 5.31 14.87
CA GLY A 190 16.73 5.38 14.27
C GLY A 190 17.71 4.37 14.89
N PHE A 191 19.00 4.64 14.75
CA PHE A 191 20.09 3.78 15.20
C PHE A 191 20.99 4.50 16.18
N TRP A 192 21.62 3.74 17.09
CA TRP A 192 22.72 4.25 17.89
C TRP A 192 23.95 4.55 17.04
N GLU A 193 24.60 5.67 17.29
CA GLU A 193 25.79 6.14 16.57
C GLU A 193 27.10 5.98 17.38
N ASN A 194 27.04 5.33 18.56
CA ASN A 194 28.21 5.05 19.40
C ASN A 194 28.00 3.77 20.23
N ASP A 195 29.09 3.28 20.84
CA ASP A 195 29.10 2.13 21.75
C ASP A 195 29.11 2.56 23.23
N GLU A 196 28.67 3.80 23.52
CA GLU A 196 28.71 4.35 24.87
C GLU A 196 27.52 3.86 25.71
N PHE A 197 27.70 3.86 27.03
CA PHE A 197 26.64 3.53 28.01
C PHE A 197 25.96 2.16 27.81
N GLY A 198 26.64 1.21 27.18
CA GLY A 198 26.14 -0.16 26.96
C GLY A 198 25.26 -0.32 25.73
N HIS A 199 25.12 0.74 24.92
CA HIS A 199 24.50 0.68 23.60
C HIS A 199 25.50 0.15 22.56
N ARG A 200 24.99 -0.27 21.40
CA ARG A 200 25.83 -0.76 20.29
C ARG A 200 25.53 0.02 19.03
N ALA A 201 26.56 0.57 18.41
CA ALA A 201 26.46 1.32 17.18
C ALA A 201 25.78 0.49 16.09
N GLY A 202 24.81 1.11 15.42
CA GLY A 202 23.97 0.49 14.42
C GLY A 202 22.84 -0.36 14.99
N PHE A 203 22.66 -0.51 16.30
CA PHE A 203 21.44 -1.15 16.83
C PHE A 203 20.28 -0.15 16.88
N PRO A 204 19.03 -0.56 16.60
CA PRO A 204 17.87 0.32 16.68
C PRO A 204 17.67 0.87 18.08
N VAL A 205 17.51 2.19 18.20
CA VAL A 205 17.33 2.84 19.53
C VAL A 205 16.05 2.34 20.21
N LEU A 206 15.00 2.10 19.42
CA LEU A 206 13.72 1.58 19.92
C LEU A 206 13.85 0.18 20.54
N LEU A 207 14.81 -0.64 20.09
CA LEU A 207 15.06 -1.97 20.65
C LEU A 207 15.55 -1.87 22.11
N ASP A 208 16.47 -0.94 22.38
CA ASP A 208 17.06 -0.79 23.71
C ASP A 208 16.08 -0.12 24.69
N LYS A 209 15.37 0.92 24.25
CA LYS A 209 14.45 1.70 25.10
C LYS A 209 13.10 1.01 25.31
N PHE A 210 12.55 0.40 24.26
CA PHE A 210 11.20 -0.18 24.26
C PHE A 210 11.17 -1.53 23.54
N PRO A 211 11.83 -2.57 24.08
CA PRO A 211 12.06 -3.85 23.39
C PRO A 211 10.77 -4.55 22.96
N ILE A 212 9.70 -4.45 23.76
CA ILE A 212 8.39 -5.05 23.42
C ILE A 212 7.80 -4.37 22.18
N ARG A 213 7.88 -3.03 22.09
CA ARG A 213 7.36 -2.25 20.95
C ARG A 213 8.19 -2.52 19.70
N TYR A 214 9.51 -2.49 19.83
CA TYR A 214 10.39 -2.82 18.72
C TYR A 214 10.13 -4.23 18.18
N LYS A 215 9.99 -5.23 19.05
CA LYS A 215 9.67 -6.60 18.61
C LYS A 215 8.33 -6.67 17.88
N ALA A 216 7.28 -6.02 18.41
CA ALA A 216 5.99 -5.95 17.73
C ALA A 216 6.12 -5.29 16.35
N PHE A 217 6.77 -4.13 16.27
CA PHE A 217 7.07 -3.45 15.01
C PHE A 217 7.81 -4.37 14.03
N PHE A 218 8.94 -4.94 14.46
CA PHE A 218 9.82 -5.74 13.62
C PHE A 218 9.11 -6.97 13.05
N TYR A 219 8.46 -7.77 13.91
CA TYR A 219 7.83 -9.01 13.49
C TYR A 219 6.61 -8.76 12.59
N CYS A 220 5.76 -7.78 12.91
CA CYS A 220 4.61 -7.41 12.09
C CYS A 220 5.04 -6.79 10.75
N ASN A 221 6.05 -5.91 10.74
CA ASN A 221 6.57 -5.30 9.52
C ASN A 221 7.21 -6.33 8.59
N ALA A 222 8.01 -7.26 9.13
CA ALA A 222 8.63 -8.33 8.35
C ALA A 222 7.61 -9.34 7.82
N ALA A 223 6.61 -9.70 8.61
CA ALA A 223 5.50 -10.55 8.13
C ALA A 223 4.71 -9.86 7.01
N SER A 224 4.44 -8.56 7.15
CA SER A 224 3.75 -7.77 6.13
C SER A 224 4.55 -7.68 4.82
N PHE A 225 5.86 -7.38 4.90
CA PHE A 225 6.75 -7.38 3.74
C PHE A 225 6.75 -8.74 3.02
N MET A 226 6.94 -9.83 3.76
CA MET A 226 7.02 -11.18 3.19
C MET A 226 5.68 -11.62 2.58
N ALA A 227 4.56 -11.31 3.23
CA ALA A 227 3.23 -11.58 2.70
C ALA A 227 2.99 -10.80 1.39
N SER A 228 3.36 -9.53 1.34
CA SER A 228 3.21 -8.71 0.13
C SER A 228 4.08 -9.17 -1.01
N VAL A 229 5.34 -9.55 -0.77
CA VAL A 229 6.20 -10.11 -1.83
C VAL A 229 5.66 -11.46 -2.33
N ALA A 230 5.20 -12.34 -1.42
CA ALA A 230 4.58 -13.60 -1.82
C ALA A 230 3.34 -13.38 -2.71
N LEU A 231 2.50 -12.42 -2.35
CA LEU A 231 1.34 -12.04 -3.14
C LEU A 231 1.72 -11.44 -4.49
N ILE A 232 2.72 -10.57 -4.54
CA ILE A 232 3.25 -10.02 -5.80
C ILE A 232 3.68 -11.16 -6.71
N ILE A 233 4.46 -12.13 -6.23
CA ILE A 233 4.90 -13.28 -7.04
C ILE A 233 3.71 -14.10 -7.56
N LEU A 234 2.72 -14.40 -6.69
CA LEU A 234 1.52 -15.13 -7.10
C LEU A 234 0.66 -14.37 -8.11
N LEU A 235 0.54 -13.05 -7.95
CA LEU A 235 -0.26 -12.18 -8.80
C LEU A 235 0.45 -11.88 -10.12
N LEU A 236 1.78 -11.90 -10.18
CA LEU A 236 2.52 -11.69 -11.43
C LEU A 236 2.37 -12.85 -12.40
N ASN A 237 2.33 -14.08 -11.91
CA ASN A 237 2.20 -15.25 -12.77
C ASN A 237 0.72 -15.58 -13.05
N ARG A 238 0.31 -15.47 -14.33
CA ARG A 238 -1.06 -15.80 -14.79
C ARG A 238 -1.48 -17.24 -14.46
N ASN A 239 -0.54 -18.17 -14.35
CA ASN A 239 -0.84 -19.56 -13.99
C ASN A 239 -1.04 -19.77 -12.47
N LEU A 240 -0.60 -18.82 -11.62
CA LEU A 240 -0.62 -18.98 -10.15
C LEU A 240 -1.79 -18.25 -9.49
N TYR A 241 -2.20 -17.08 -10.00
CA TYR A 241 -3.26 -16.30 -9.37
C TYR A 241 -4.63 -16.99 -9.43
N GLY A 242 -4.95 -17.72 -10.51
CA GLY A 242 -6.22 -18.43 -10.66
C GLY A 242 -6.47 -19.44 -9.53
N PRO A 243 -5.57 -20.41 -9.32
CA PRO A 243 -5.63 -21.35 -8.19
C PRO A 243 -5.54 -20.64 -6.82
N GLY A 244 -4.70 -19.60 -6.71
CA GLY A 244 -4.58 -18.81 -5.48
C GLY A 244 -5.87 -18.13 -5.02
N ILE A 245 -6.71 -17.67 -5.94
CA ILE A 245 -8.04 -17.10 -5.64
C ILE A 245 -9.01 -18.18 -5.14
N LYS A 246 -8.98 -19.38 -5.74
CA LYS A 246 -9.87 -20.49 -5.36
C LYS A 246 -9.59 -20.99 -3.93
N CYS A 247 -8.33 -21.01 -3.52
CA CYS A 247 -7.92 -21.53 -2.20
C CYS A 247 -8.05 -20.53 -1.05
N TYR A 248 -8.66 -19.35 -1.23
CA TYR A 248 -8.68 -18.26 -0.24
C TYR A 248 -7.30 -17.75 0.22
N ALA A 249 -6.20 -18.28 -0.33
CA ALA A 249 -4.85 -18.03 0.13
C ALA A 249 -4.43 -16.57 -0.09
N LEU A 250 -4.81 -15.99 -1.23
CA LEU A 250 -4.60 -14.57 -1.51
C LEU A 250 -5.32 -13.68 -0.49
N PHE A 251 -6.54 -14.06 -0.09
CA PHE A 251 -7.31 -13.31 0.90
C PHE A 251 -6.68 -13.39 2.29
N VAL A 252 -6.23 -14.57 2.72
CA VAL A 252 -5.56 -14.75 4.01
C VAL A 252 -4.25 -13.97 4.07
N CYS A 253 -3.40 -14.09 3.04
CA CYS A 253 -2.13 -13.36 2.97
C CYS A 253 -2.36 -11.84 2.96
N MET A 254 -3.38 -11.36 2.22
CA MET A 254 -3.69 -9.94 2.14
C MET A 254 -4.17 -9.40 3.49
N VAL A 255 -5.07 -10.13 4.17
CA VAL A 255 -5.53 -9.75 5.51
C VAL A 255 -4.38 -9.74 6.51
N ALA A 256 -3.54 -10.79 6.51
CA ALA A 256 -2.36 -10.87 7.37
C ALA A 256 -1.37 -9.73 7.08
N GLY A 257 -1.12 -9.43 5.81
CA GLY A 257 -0.23 -8.33 5.39
C GLY A 257 -0.73 -6.97 5.84
N MET A 258 -2.02 -6.70 5.70
CA MET A 258 -2.64 -5.45 6.12
C MET A 258 -2.65 -5.28 7.65
N PHE A 259 -2.96 -6.33 8.41
CA PHE A 259 -2.84 -6.29 9.87
C PHE A 259 -1.39 -6.06 10.30
N GLY A 260 -0.43 -6.76 9.69
CA GLY A 260 0.99 -6.56 9.95
C GLY A 260 1.43 -5.11 9.70
N LEU A 261 0.95 -4.47 8.64
CA LEU A 261 1.24 -3.07 8.32
C LEU A 261 0.67 -2.12 9.38
N ILE A 262 -0.59 -2.31 9.78
CA ILE A 262 -1.27 -1.47 10.78
C ILE A 262 -0.61 -1.61 12.15
N ASP A 263 -0.30 -2.85 12.56
CA ASP A 263 0.33 -3.13 13.85
C ASP A 263 1.77 -2.62 13.89
N ALA A 264 2.51 -2.73 12.79
CA ALA A 264 3.82 -2.11 12.65
C ALA A 264 3.73 -0.59 12.81
N TYR A 265 2.80 0.07 12.11
CA TYR A 265 2.59 1.51 12.28
C TYR A 265 2.28 1.88 13.73
N ALA A 266 1.37 1.16 14.38
CA ALA A 266 0.95 1.45 15.74
C ALA A 266 2.10 1.28 16.75
N ALA A 267 2.89 0.22 16.61
CA ALA A 267 4.04 -0.06 17.47
C ALA A 267 5.19 0.92 17.22
N GLY A 268 5.41 1.30 15.96
CA GLY A 268 6.55 2.09 15.52
C GLY A 268 6.39 3.61 15.66
N SER A 269 5.20 4.14 15.37
CA SER A 269 4.95 5.59 15.41
C SER A 269 4.77 6.13 16.84
N SER A 270 4.35 5.28 17.77
CA SER A 270 3.98 5.69 19.13
C SER A 270 5.14 5.54 20.12
N MET A 271 5.78 6.65 20.47
CA MET A 271 6.86 6.68 21.47
C MET A 271 6.37 6.86 22.93
N HIS A 272 5.10 7.26 23.13
CA HIS A 272 4.53 7.50 24.46
C HIS A 272 3.20 6.75 24.68
N LEU A 273 2.85 6.51 25.96
CA LEU A 273 1.62 5.81 26.33
C LEU A 273 0.36 6.51 25.80
N ARG A 274 0.27 7.85 25.93
CA ARG A 274 -0.91 8.61 25.46
C ARG A 274 -1.11 8.51 23.95
N THR A 275 -0.04 8.73 23.18
CA THR A 275 -0.09 8.61 21.71
C THR A 275 -0.40 7.18 21.28
N SER A 276 0.15 6.19 21.99
CA SER A 276 -0.14 4.77 21.77
C SER A 276 -1.61 4.42 22.00
N ILE A 277 -2.25 4.94 23.06
CA ILE A 277 -3.69 4.72 23.30
C ILE A 277 -4.52 5.27 22.15
N VAL A 278 -4.20 6.48 21.67
CA VAL A 278 -4.93 7.10 20.55
C VAL A 278 -4.82 6.25 19.29
N VAL A 279 -3.62 5.80 18.93
CA VAL A 279 -3.45 4.95 17.74
C VAL A 279 -4.19 3.61 17.90
N LEU A 280 -4.15 2.99 19.07
CA LEU A 280 -4.90 1.74 19.32
C LEU A 280 -6.43 1.93 19.23
N ILE A 281 -6.95 3.05 19.73
CA ILE A 281 -8.37 3.42 19.55
C ILE A 281 -8.69 3.55 18.07
N LEU A 282 -7.84 4.25 17.31
CA LEU A 282 -8.02 4.46 15.88
C LEU A 282 -8.01 3.13 15.11
N VAL A 283 -7.07 2.22 15.43
CA VAL A 283 -7.05 0.83 14.89
C VAL A 283 -8.35 0.10 15.20
N THR A 284 -8.84 0.21 16.44
CA THR A 284 -10.09 -0.43 16.87
C THR A 284 -11.29 0.12 16.08
N VAL A 285 -11.34 1.43 15.84
CA VAL A 285 -12.37 2.08 15.02
C VAL A 285 -12.32 1.60 13.57
N VAL A 286 -11.13 1.49 12.97
CA VAL A 286 -10.96 0.94 11.61
C VAL A 286 -11.47 -0.50 11.57
N PHE A 287 -11.08 -1.33 12.53
CA PHE A 287 -11.52 -2.72 12.60
C PHE A 287 -13.05 -2.82 12.73
N ALA A 288 -13.65 -2.01 13.61
CA ALA A 288 -15.10 -1.95 13.77
C ALA A 288 -15.80 -1.51 12.47
N ALA A 289 -15.26 -0.52 11.74
CA ALA A 289 -15.79 -0.09 10.45
C ALA A 289 -15.72 -1.21 9.40
N VAL A 290 -14.60 -1.91 9.29
CA VAL A 290 -14.43 -3.04 8.36
C VAL A 290 -15.42 -4.16 8.67
N VAL A 291 -15.57 -4.53 9.95
CA VAL A 291 -16.51 -5.57 10.41
C VAL A 291 -17.95 -5.14 10.18
N TYR A 292 -18.32 -3.90 10.50
CA TYR A 292 -19.66 -3.36 10.29
C TYR A 292 -20.08 -3.46 8.81
N VAL A 293 -19.21 -3.02 7.91
CA VAL A 293 -19.48 -3.16 6.47
C VAL A 293 -19.57 -4.64 6.11
N ALA A 294 -18.74 -5.53 6.69
CA ALA A 294 -18.76 -6.98 6.42
C ALA A 294 -20.10 -7.62 6.75
N ILE A 295 -20.71 -7.22 7.87
CA ILE A 295 -22.02 -7.68 8.32
C ILE A 295 -23.13 -7.16 7.38
N ILE A 296 -23.15 -5.86 7.05
CA ILE A 296 -24.18 -5.30 6.15
C ILE A 296 -24.16 -6.00 4.78
N GLY A 297 -22.98 -6.23 4.21
CA GLY A 297 -22.89 -6.91 2.92
C GLY A 297 -23.37 -8.37 2.97
N ARG A 298 -23.29 -9.05 4.12
CA ARG A 298 -23.90 -10.39 4.29
C ARG A 298 -25.43 -10.28 4.36
N GLY A 299 -25.96 -9.32 5.13
CA GLY A 299 -27.39 -9.09 5.27
C GLY A 299 -28.07 -8.72 3.94
N GLN A 300 -27.45 -7.84 3.15
CA GLN A 300 -27.96 -7.46 1.83
C GLN A 300 -27.91 -8.62 0.83
N ARG A 301 -26.90 -9.52 0.92
CA ARG A 301 -26.81 -10.71 0.05
C ARG A 301 -27.92 -11.72 0.36
N ALA A 302 -28.27 -11.91 1.63
CA ALA A 302 -29.39 -12.76 2.03
C ALA A 302 -30.72 -12.21 1.51
N ASN A 303 -30.93 -10.89 1.60
CA ASN A 303 -32.16 -10.24 1.19
C ASN A 303 -32.36 -10.25 -0.34
N ILE A 304 -31.29 -10.08 -1.12
CA ILE A 304 -31.35 -10.14 -2.59
C ILE A 304 -31.62 -11.55 -3.09
N ASN A 305 -30.98 -12.58 -2.51
CA ASN A 305 -31.29 -13.97 -2.86
C ASN A 305 -32.78 -14.29 -2.60
N GLN A 306 -33.37 -13.70 -1.57
CA GLN A 306 -34.79 -13.85 -1.22
C GLN A 306 -35.74 -13.05 -2.15
N HIS A 307 -35.32 -11.88 -2.63
CA HIS A 307 -36.07 -11.10 -3.63
C HIS A 307 -36.00 -11.73 -5.03
N GLN A 308 -34.84 -12.26 -5.42
CA GLN A 308 -34.64 -12.92 -6.70
C GLN A 308 -35.41 -14.25 -6.75
N SER A 309 -35.45 -15.02 -5.65
CA SER A 309 -36.29 -16.22 -5.56
C SER A 309 -37.79 -15.90 -5.64
N LYS A 310 -38.24 -14.78 -5.05
CA LYS A 310 -39.64 -14.30 -5.14
C LYS A 310 -39.99 -13.75 -6.53
N GLN A 311 -39.07 -13.08 -7.22
CA GLN A 311 -39.30 -12.57 -8.57
C GLN A 311 -39.32 -13.69 -9.62
N THR A 312 -38.46 -14.71 -9.51
CA THR A 312 -38.51 -15.89 -10.41
C THR A 312 -39.82 -16.65 -10.25
N GLN A 313 -40.39 -16.69 -9.04
CA GLN A 313 -41.68 -17.31 -8.76
C GLN A 313 -42.87 -16.47 -9.28
N ASN A 314 -42.80 -15.14 -9.22
CA ASN A 314 -43.84 -14.24 -9.74
C ASN A 314 -43.80 -14.04 -11.27
N GLN A 315 -42.63 -14.19 -11.92
CA GLN A 315 -42.51 -14.10 -13.38
C GLN A 315 -43.08 -15.31 -14.12
N GLN A 316 -43.24 -16.44 -13.44
CA GLN A 316 -43.91 -17.62 -14.00
C GLN A 316 -45.44 -17.48 -13.99
N THR A 317 -45.99 -16.54 -13.22
CA THR A 317 -47.43 -16.30 -13.06
C THR A 317 -47.97 -15.14 -13.91
N ASN A 318 -47.14 -14.16 -14.29
CA ASN A 318 -47.57 -12.92 -14.96
C ASN A 318 -47.11 -12.79 -16.42
N LYS A 319 -47.03 -13.89 -17.19
CA LYS A 319 -46.62 -13.86 -18.60
C LYS A 319 -47.75 -13.58 -19.60
N GLU A 320 -48.87 -13.05 -19.13
CA GLU A 320 -49.95 -12.53 -19.97
C GLU A 320 -50.15 -11.05 -19.63
N ASP A 321 -50.15 -10.23 -20.67
CA ASP A 321 -50.47 -8.80 -20.74
C ASP A 321 -49.37 -7.75 -20.52
N GLY A 322 -49.11 -7.01 -21.61
CA GLY A 322 -48.70 -5.59 -21.55
C GLY A 322 -47.37 -5.23 -22.20
N MET A 323 -47.36 -5.09 -23.53
CA MET A 323 -46.29 -4.46 -24.30
C MET A 323 -46.43 -2.93 -24.24
N MET A 324 -45.49 -2.23 -23.59
CA MET A 324 -45.26 -0.80 -23.80
C MET A 324 -43.75 -0.53 -23.78
N ASP A 325 -43.15 -0.47 -24.97
CA ASP A 325 -41.74 -0.17 -25.17
C ASP A 325 -41.49 1.33 -24.90
N THR A 326 -40.87 1.62 -23.75
CA THR A 326 -40.13 2.86 -23.50
C THR A 326 -38.72 2.67 -24.09
N PRO A 327 -38.03 3.70 -24.64
CA PRO A 327 -36.76 3.50 -25.35
C PRO A 327 -35.63 3.01 -24.41
N ARG A 328 -35.52 1.69 -24.25
CA ARG A 328 -34.52 0.97 -23.43
C ARG A 328 -33.08 1.42 -23.72
N GLN A 329 -32.77 1.75 -24.98
CA GLN A 329 -31.42 2.12 -25.40
C GLN A 329 -30.87 3.37 -24.71
N THR A 330 -31.70 4.37 -24.38
CA THR A 330 -31.24 5.62 -23.76
C THR A 330 -30.94 5.43 -22.26
N GLN A 331 -31.73 4.59 -21.57
CA GLN A 331 -31.51 4.24 -20.17
C GLN A 331 -30.28 3.34 -19.98
N ASP A 332 -30.12 2.31 -20.83
CA ASP A 332 -28.98 1.40 -20.79
C ASP A 332 -27.65 2.14 -21.01
N GLN A 333 -27.65 3.16 -21.87
CA GLN A 333 -26.46 3.96 -22.17
C GLN A 333 -26.12 4.95 -21.03
N GLN A 334 -27.13 5.59 -20.41
CA GLN A 334 -26.92 6.42 -19.23
C GLN A 334 -26.42 5.61 -18.01
N GLU A 335 -26.94 4.39 -17.84
CA GLU A 335 -26.52 3.49 -16.75
C GLU A 335 -25.07 2.99 -16.97
N ALA A 336 -24.71 2.64 -18.20
CA ALA A 336 -23.34 2.28 -18.57
C ALA A 336 -22.35 3.43 -18.35
N ASP A 337 -22.73 4.66 -18.71
CA ASP A 337 -21.89 5.84 -18.50
C ASP A 337 -21.71 6.19 -17.02
N MET A 338 -22.77 6.09 -16.20
CA MET A 338 -22.67 6.24 -14.75
C MET A 338 -21.76 5.17 -14.13
N LYS A 339 -21.88 3.92 -14.58
CA LYS A 339 -21.03 2.82 -14.12
C LYS A 339 -19.56 3.07 -14.44
N LYS A 340 -19.25 3.50 -15.67
CA LYS A 340 -17.89 3.84 -16.09
C LYS A 340 -17.31 4.99 -15.26
N LYS A 341 -18.13 6.00 -14.95
CA LYS A 341 -17.74 7.12 -14.08
C LYS A 341 -17.45 6.68 -12.65
N ALA A 342 -18.28 5.80 -12.09
CA ALA A 342 -18.09 5.25 -10.75
C ALA A 342 -16.82 4.39 -10.65
N ASP A 343 -16.54 3.56 -11.67
CA ASP A 343 -15.32 2.77 -11.77
C ASP A 343 -14.07 3.64 -11.85
N MET A 344 -14.12 4.67 -12.69
CA MET A 344 -13.02 5.63 -12.81
C MET A 344 -12.77 6.35 -11.47
N MET A 345 -13.84 6.80 -10.82
CA MET A 345 -13.74 7.47 -9.51
C MET A 345 -13.14 6.56 -8.44
N ALA A 346 -13.53 5.30 -8.42
CA ALA A 346 -13.03 4.33 -7.46
C ALA A 346 -11.53 4.03 -7.67
N LYS A 347 -11.03 4.05 -8.92
CA LYS A 347 -9.58 3.99 -9.21
C LYS A 347 -8.84 5.22 -8.69
N TYR A 348 -9.37 6.43 -8.90
CA TYR A 348 -8.76 7.65 -8.37
C TYR A 348 -8.71 7.67 -6.85
N LEU A 349 -9.79 7.28 -6.17
CA LEU A 349 -9.80 7.17 -4.72
C LEU A 349 -8.79 6.14 -4.20
N MET A 350 -8.58 5.04 -4.93
CA MET A 350 -7.59 4.05 -4.55
C MET A 350 -6.18 4.62 -4.64
N LEU A 351 -5.85 5.29 -5.75
CA LEU A 351 -4.55 5.92 -5.93
C LEU A 351 -4.28 7.02 -4.89
N ALA A 352 -5.30 7.85 -4.60
CA ALA A 352 -5.22 8.89 -3.58
C ALA A 352 -5.03 8.30 -2.18
N GLY A 353 -5.75 7.23 -1.85
CA GLY A 353 -5.61 6.53 -0.57
C GLY A 353 -4.24 5.86 -0.44
N ILE A 354 -3.73 5.25 -1.50
CA ILE A 354 -2.39 4.67 -1.53
C ILE A 354 -1.33 5.74 -1.27
N LEU A 355 -1.43 6.89 -1.95
CA LEU A 355 -0.53 8.02 -1.75
C LEU A 355 -0.56 8.53 -0.31
N ALA A 356 -1.76 8.80 0.23
CA ALA A 356 -1.93 9.30 1.59
C ALA A 356 -1.43 8.28 2.63
N ALA A 357 -1.77 7.00 2.48
CA ALA A 357 -1.26 5.93 3.33
C ALA A 357 0.28 5.87 3.29
N SER A 358 0.89 6.03 2.10
CA SER A 358 2.35 6.00 1.94
C SER A 358 3.02 7.10 2.73
N VAL A 359 2.59 8.35 2.50
CA VAL A 359 3.16 9.53 3.13
C VAL A 359 2.96 9.47 4.64
N ALA A 360 1.76 9.09 5.08
CA ALA A 360 1.42 9.02 6.48
C ALA A 360 2.17 7.90 7.22
N TYR A 361 2.36 6.73 6.59
CA TYR A 361 3.14 5.64 7.16
C TYR A 361 4.61 6.06 7.35
N LEU A 362 5.25 6.58 6.31
CA LEU A 362 6.68 6.94 6.34
C LEU A 362 6.95 8.08 7.32
N THR A 363 6.17 9.15 7.26
CA THR A 363 6.35 10.30 8.17
C THR A 363 5.92 9.99 9.60
N GLY A 364 5.04 9.01 9.81
CA GLY A 364 4.69 8.53 11.14
C GLY A 364 5.82 7.79 11.82
N LEU A 365 6.65 7.05 11.05
CA LEU A 365 7.83 6.34 11.56
C LEU A 365 9.09 7.22 11.62
N LYS A 366 9.19 8.21 10.72
CA LYS A 366 10.24 9.25 10.70
C LYS A 366 9.58 10.63 10.85
N PRO A 367 9.27 11.06 12.08
CA PRO A 367 8.56 12.31 12.32
C PRO A 367 9.36 13.55 11.91
N PRO A 368 8.67 14.67 11.61
CA PRO A 368 9.31 15.92 11.23
C PRO A 368 10.18 16.48 12.35
N GLY A 369 11.27 17.14 11.96
CA GLY A 369 12.29 17.61 12.89
C GLY A 369 13.35 16.56 13.25
N GLY A 370 13.16 15.31 12.83
CA GLY A 370 14.10 14.23 13.10
C GLY A 370 13.99 13.68 14.53
N LEU A 371 14.95 12.83 14.87
CA LEU A 371 15.03 12.13 16.14
C LEU A 371 16.31 12.55 16.87
N TRP A 372 16.25 12.62 18.19
CA TRP A 372 17.46 12.81 19.00
C TRP A 372 18.40 11.64 18.80
N ARG A 373 19.70 11.95 18.71
CA ARG A 373 20.75 10.96 18.45
C ARG A 373 21.47 10.49 19.71
N ASP A 374 21.34 11.27 20.78
CA ASP A 374 22.05 11.14 22.04
C ASP A 374 21.10 11.27 23.24
N GLU A 375 21.64 10.89 24.40
CA GLU A 375 21.01 11.07 25.70
C GLU A 375 21.59 12.34 26.34
N GLY A 376 20.74 13.28 26.76
CA GLY A 376 21.22 14.51 27.37
C GLY A 376 20.17 15.60 27.45
N ASN A 377 20.45 16.66 28.24
CA ASN A 377 19.68 17.91 28.24
C ASN A 377 18.14 17.79 28.35
N GLY A 378 17.64 16.73 28.99
CA GLY A 378 16.20 16.48 29.16
C GLY A 378 15.51 15.73 28.01
N HIS A 379 16.25 15.30 26.97
CA HIS A 379 15.77 14.44 25.89
C HIS A 379 16.40 13.03 25.96
N SER A 380 15.80 12.10 25.21
CA SER A 380 16.28 10.72 25.07
C SER A 380 16.43 10.38 23.59
N ALA A 381 17.45 9.60 23.26
CA ALA A 381 17.72 9.18 21.89
C ALA A 381 16.51 8.45 21.29
N GLY A 382 16.28 8.65 20.01
CA GLY A 382 15.14 8.12 19.28
C GLY A 382 13.82 8.85 19.56
N ASN A 383 13.73 9.74 20.56
CA ASN A 383 12.54 10.58 20.70
C ASN A 383 12.48 11.63 19.58
N PRO A 384 11.29 11.99 19.10
CA PRO A 384 11.13 13.05 18.11
C PRO A 384 11.58 14.40 18.68
N VAL A 385 12.51 15.06 18.00
CA VAL A 385 13.02 16.39 18.42
C VAL A 385 11.87 17.38 18.55
N LEU A 386 10.91 17.30 17.62
CA LEU A 386 9.74 18.16 17.63
C LEU A 386 8.86 17.99 18.88
N TYR A 387 8.83 16.80 19.48
CA TYR A 387 8.04 16.56 20.70
C TYR A 387 8.58 17.35 21.89
N ASP A 388 9.90 17.43 22.03
CA ASP A 388 10.54 18.11 23.15
C ASP A 388 10.56 19.64 22.96
N ILE A 389 10.70 20.12 21.72
CA ILE A 389 10.70 21.56 21.42
C ILE A 389 9.29 22.15 21.43
N ASP A 390 8.34 21.52 20.73
CA ASP A 390 6.95 21.98 20.65
C ASP A 390 5.98 20.79 20.63
N LYS A 391 5.66 20.33 21.83
CA LYS A 391 4.73 19.22 22.06
C LYS A 391 3.36 19.44 21.44
N ARG A 392 2.87 20.70 21.33
CA ARG A 392 1.56 20.98 20.74
C ARG A 392 1.60 20.73 19.24
N ARG A 393 2.65 21.22 18.57
CA ARG A 393 2.86 20.99 17.14
C ARG A 393 3.11 19.52 16.82
N TYR A 394 3.93 18.84 17.62
CA TYR A 394 4.11 17.39 17.48
C TYR A 394 2.78 16.65 17.58
N ASN A 395 1.97 16.93 18.62
CA ASN A 395 0.70 16.23 18.80
C ASN A 395 -0.28 16.51 17.65
N ALA A 396 -0.33 17.75 17.17
CA ALA A 396 -1.12 18.10 15.99
C ALA A 396 -0.69 17.31 14.76
N PHE A 397 0.62 17.28 14.47
CA PHE A 397 1.18 16.45 13.40
C PHE A 397 0.80 14.98 13.58
N PHE A 398 1.10 14.41 14.75
CA PHE A 398 0.99 12.99 15.02
C PHE A 398 -0.46 12.49 14.90
N TYR A 399 -1.42 13.20 15.51
CA TYR A 399 -2.82 12.80 15.47
C TYR A 399 -3.43 12.96 14.08
N SER A 400 -3.14 14.07 13.40
CA SER A 400 -3.58 14.28 12.03
C SER A 400 -2.99 13.24 11.08
N ASN A 401 -1.70 12.95 11.19
CA ASN A 401 -1.01 11.96 10.36
C ASN A 401 -1.54 10.54 10.59
N SER A 402 -1.72 10.14 11.85
CA SER A 402 -2.29 8.82 12.19
C SER A 402 -3.73 8.68 11.68
N THR A 403 -4.53 9.74 11.80
CA THR A 403 -5.91 9.79 11.28
C THR A 403 -5.94 9.62 9.77
N SER A 404 -5.06 10.32 9.05
CA SER A 404 -4.89 10.18 7.60
C SER A 404 -4.56 8.73 7.24
N PHE A 405 -3.50 8.15 7.83
CA PHE A 405 -3.11 6.76 7.56
C PHE A 405 -4.27 5.77 7.73
N MET A 406 -5.00 5.84 8.84
CA MET A 406 -6.11 4.92 9.12
C MET A 406 -7.32 5.16 8.21
N ALA A 407 -7.62 6.42 7.87
CA ALA A 407 -8.66 6.75 6.90
C ALA A 407 -8.30 6.22 5.51
N SER A 408 -7.06 6.38 5.06
CA SER A 408 -6.57 5.85 3.78
C SER A 408 -6.68 4.32 3.72
N ILE A 409 -6.21 3.62 4.75
CA ILE A 409 -6.30 2.15 4.85
C ILE A 409 -7.77 1.68 4.82
N THR A 410 -8.65 2.39 5.54
CA THR A 410 -10.09 2.10 5.51
C THR A 410 -10.64 2.24 4.09
N VAL A 411 -10.30 3.32 3.38
CA VAL A 411 -10.74 3.54 1.99
C VAL A 411 -10.19 2.44 1.07
N ILE A 412 -8.92 2.06 1.19
CA ILE A 412 -8.30 0.97 0.41
C ILE A 412 -9.06 -0.34 0.63
N VAL A 413 -9.31 -0.73 1.89
CA VAL A 413 -10.03 -1.98 2.21
C VAL A 413 -11.46 -1.96 1.68
N LEU A 414 -12.18 -0.83 1.82
CA LEU A 414 -13.54 -0.70 1.33
C LEU A 414 -13.61 -0.73 -0.20
N LEU A 415 -12.70 -0.04 -0.89
CA LEU A 415 -12.61 -0.04 -2.35
C LEU A 415 -12.24 -1.41 -2.89
N LEU A 416 -11.24 -2.06 -2.29
CA LEU A 416 -10.84 -3.39 -2.70
C LEU A 416 -12.00 -4.36 -2.54
N ARG A 417 -12.76 -4.29 -1.45
CA ARG A 417 -13.97 -5.09 -1.26
C ARG A 417 -15.02 -4.80 -2.32
N ARG A 418 -15.32 -3.52 -2.58
CA ARG A 418 -16.30 -3.09 -3.59
C ARG A 418 -15.96 -3.70 -4.95
N MET A 419 -14.69 -3.60 -5.34
CA MET A 419 -14.20 -4.07 -6.64
C MET A 419 -14.04 -5.60 -6.70
N THR A 420 -13.75 -6.28 -5.59
CA THR A 420 -13.57 -7.74 -5.55
C THR A 420 -14.87 -8.55 -5.42
N LYS A 421 -15.91 -8.03 -4.76
CA LYS A 421 -17.17 -8.78 -4.58
C LYS A 421 -18.23 -8.48 -5.64
N GLY A 422 -17.96 -7.58 -6.58
CA GLY A 422 -18.97 -7.17 -7.57
C GLY A 422 -20.17 -6.48 -6.92
N ASP A 423 -20.03 -5.96 -5.69
CA ASP A 423 -21.03 -5.13 -5.00
C ASP A 423 -21.05 -3.70 -5.57
N GLU A 424 -20.74 -3.53 -6.88
CA GLU A 424 -20.63 -2.25 -7.59
C GLU A 424 -21.91 -1.40 -7.45
N HIS A 425 -23.06 -2.07 -7.30
CA HIS A 425 -24.38 -1.44 -7.13
C HIS A 425 -24.84 -1.28 -5.66
N LYS A 426 -24.11 -1.82 -4.66
CA LYS A 426 -24.61 -1.93 -3.27
C LYS A 426 -23.86 -1.11 -2.25
N LEU A 427 -22.57 -0.85 -2.45
CA LEU A 427 -21.82 0.07 -1.60
C LEU A 427 -21.85 1.49 -2.20
N PRO A 428 -22.51 2.47 -1.57
CA PRO A 428 -22.44 3.85 -2.04
C PRO A 428 -20.98 4.33 -2.01
N LEU A 429 -20.56 5.14 -3.00
CA LEU A 429 -19.22 5.75 -3.01
C LEU A 429 -19.08 6.87 -1.96
N TRP A 430 -20.20 7.43 -1.49
CA TRP A 430 -20.21 8.59 -0.61
C TRP A 430 -19.40 8.41 0.70
N PRO A 431 -19.47 7.27 1.42
CA PRO A 431 -18.61 7.03 2.58
C PRO A 431 -17.11 7.02 2.25
N MET A 432 -16.73 6.53 1.07
CA MET A 432 -15.32 6.55 0.64
C MET A 432 -14.88 7.97 0.28
N HIS A 433 -15.77 8.77 -0.31
CA HIS A 433 -15.51 10.19 -0.58
C HIS A 433 -15.35 11.00 0.69
N THR A 434 -16.24 10.83 1.66
CA THR A 434 -16.15 11.56 2.94
C THR A 434 -14.91 11.14 3.72
N ALA A 435 -14.59 9.85 3.76
CA ALA A 435 -13.36 9.35 4.37
C ALA A 435 -12.11 9.90 3.66
N MET A 436 -12.10 9.97 2.33
CA MET A 436 -10.99 10.55 1.56
C MET A 436 -10.86 12.07 1.77
N LEU A 437 -11.96 12.81 1.88
CA LEU A 437 -11.90 14.25 2.21
C LEU A 437 -11.35 14.47 3.62
N LEU A 438 -11.79 13.66 4.58
CA LEU A 438 -11.25 13.69 5.94
C LEU A 438 -9.77 13.34 5.96
N ASP A 439 -9.36 12.32 5.20
CA ASP A 439 -7.97 11.91 5.00
C ASP A 439 -7.13 13.07 4.47
N MET A 440 -7.54 13.70 3.37
CA MET A 440 -6.82 14.83 2.78
C MET A 440 -6.71 16.02 3.74
N LEU A 441 -7.78 16.33 4.49
CA LEU A 441 -7.74 17.39 5.52
C LEU A 441 -6.81 17.02 6.68
N ALA A 442 -6.77 15.74 7.08
CA ALA A 442 -5.88 15.26 8.12
C ALA A 442 -4.42 15.29 7.64
N LEU A 443 -4.13 14.81 6.43
CA LEU A 443 -2.79 14.88 5.83
C LEU A 443 -2.31 16.33 5.70
N LEU A 444 -3.22 17.24 5.35
CA LEU A 444 -2.94 18.67 5.28
C LEU A 444 -2.60 19.28 6.65
N GLY A 445 -3.37 18.92 7.68
CA GLY A 445 -3.07 19.31 9.06
C GLY A 445 -1.72 18.78 9.52
N ALA A 446 -1.39 17.53 9.16
CA ALA A 446 -0.09 16.94 9.42
C ALA A 446 1.02 17.71 8.69
N TYR A 447 0.86 17.97 7.40
CA TYR A 447 1.83 18.73 6.61
C TYR A 447 2.08 20.12 7.20
N ALA A 448 1.02 20.87 7.52
CA ALA A 448 1.15 22.20 8.12
C ALA A 448 1.88 22.13 9.47
N ALA A 449 1.51 21.18 10.34
CA ALA A 449 2.14 21.03 11.64
C ALA A 449 3.60 20.56 11.54
N GLY A 450 3.94 19.69 10.58
CA GLY A 450 5.27 19.15 10.42
C GLY A 450 6.26 20.08 9.71
N SER A 451 5.79 20.90 8.76
CA SER A 451 6.66 21.73 7.90
C SER A 451 6.96 23.12 8.47
N THR A 452 6.26 23.56 9.51
CA THR A 452 6.32 24.96 9.96
C THR A 452 7.20 25.14 11.18
N ARG A 453 8.07 26.16 11.14
CA ARG A 453 9.04 26.40 12.22
C ARG A 453 8.43 27.10 13.44
N ASN A 454 7.43 27.96 13.24
CA ASN A 454 6.71 28.70 14.28
C ASN A 454 5.19 28.73 13.98
N TRP A 455 4.38 29.02 15.01
CA TRP A 455 2.91 29.13 14.91
C TRP A 455 2.40 30.15 13.88
N CYS A 456 3.14 31.25 13.64
CA CYS A 456 2.77 32.22 12.60
C CYS A 456 2.85 31.59 11.20
N THR A 457 3.95 30.91 10.91
CA THR A 457 4.15 30.22 9.63
C THR A 457 3.16 29.07 9.45
N PHE A 458 2.68 28.44 10.53
CA PHE A 458 1.59 27.47 10.51
C PHE A 458 0.27 28.09 10.01
N LYS A 459 -0.09 29.27 10.52
CA LYS A 459 -1.24 30.03 10.00
C LYS A 459 -1.07 30.39 8.54
N ASP A 460 0.12 30.84 8.15
CA ASP A 460 0.42 31.24 6.77
C ASP A 460 0.38 30.04 5.80
N ALA A 461 0.84 28.86 6.23
CA ALA A 461 0.73 27.62 5.46
C ALA A 461 -0.73 27.20 5.25
N ILE A 462 -1.58 27.38 6.26
CA ILE A 462 -3.03 27.16 6.13
C ILE A 462 -3.66 28.23 5.21
N LEU A 463 -3.21 29.48 5.31
CA LEU A 463 -3.71 30.60 4.52
C LEU A 463 -3.34 30.45 3.03
N LEU A 464 -2.15 29.91 2.72
CA LEU A 464 -1.68 29.59 1.37
C LEU A 464 -2.57 28.56 0.65
N LEU A 465 -3.41 27.82 1.38
CA LEU A 465 -4.33 26.85 0.83
C LEU A 465 -5.69 27.46 0.45
N LEU A 466 -6.08 28.60 1.04
CA LEU A 466 -7.32 29.28 0.68
C LEU A 466 -7.36 29.71 -0.80
N PRO A 467 -6.26 30.22 -1.41
CA PRO A 467 -6.20 30.47 -2.85
C PRO A 467 -6.35 29.20 -3.69
N VAL A 468 -5.76 28.08 -3.27
CA VAL A 468 -5.85 26.80 -3.99
C VAL A 468 -7.26 26.23 -3.91
N LEU A 469 -7.86 26.24 -2.72
CA LEU A 469 -9.26 25.84 -2.52
C LEU A 469 -10.21 26.76 -3.29
N GLY A 470 -9.96 28.07 -3.25
CA GLY A 470 -10.69 29.08 -4.02
C GLY A 470 -10.58 28.87 -5.52
N PHE A 471 -9.38 28.56 -6.03
CA PHE A 471 -9.15 28.22 -7.43
C PHE A 471 -9.90 26.94 -7.85
N VAL A 472 -9.89 25.89 -7.02
CA VAL A 472 -10.67 24.66 -7.26
C VAL A 472 -12.17 24.95 -7.28
N VAL A 473 -12.66 25.79 -6.37
CA VAL A 473 -14.06 26.22 -6.32
C VAL A 473 -14.42 27.05 -7.57
N ILE A 474 -13.55 27.97 -8.00
CA ILE A 474 -13.73 28.75 -9.23
C ILE A 474 -13.76 27.83 -10.46
N LEU A 475 -12.85 26.86 -10.56
CA LEU A 475 -12.85 25.86 -11.63
C LEU A 475 -14.14 25.03 -11.63
N PHE A 476 -14.64 24.66 -10.45
CA PHE A 476 -15.90 23.93 -10.31
C PHE A 476 -17.10 24.76 -10.82
N PHE A 477 -17.19 26.03 -10.42
CA PHE A 477 -18.25 26.93 -10.88
C PHE A 477 -18.12 27.30 -12.36
N TRP A 478 -16.90 27.49 -12.87
CA TRP A 478 -16.66 27.79 -14.28
C TRP A 478 -17.03 26.61 -15.18
N LYS A 479 -16.72 25.38 -14.75
CA LYS A 479 -17.16 24.16 -15.43
C LYS A 479 -18.69 24.03 -15.42
N LYS A 480 -19.32 24.26 -14.27
CA LYS A 480 -20.79 24.21 -14.14
C LYS A 480 -21.49 25.25 -15.05
N GLY A 481 -20.95 26.47 -15.13
CA GLY A 481 -21.44 27.52 -16.03
C GLY A 481 -21.18 27.25 -17.53
N GLY A 482 -20.24 26.36 -17.86
CA GLY A 482 -20.00 25.90 -19.23
C GLY A 482 -20.98 24.81 -19.68
N GLU A 483 -21.40 23.92 -18.78
CA GLU A 483 -22.40 22.88 -19.04
C GLU A 483 -23.81 23.48 -19.23
N GLU A 484 -24.18 24.51 -18.46
CA GLU A 484 -25.47 25.21 -18.61
C GLU A 484 -25.60 25.98 -19.94
N LYS A 485 -24.50 26.42 -20.54
CA LYS A 485 -24.52 27.09 -21.86
C LYS A 485 -24.68 26.12 -23.03
N HIS A 486 -24.35 24.85 -22.86
CA HIS A 486 -24.42 23.85 -23.92
C HIS A 486 -25.77 23.14 -24.00
N ASP A 487 -26.53 23.11 -22.90
CA ASP A 487 -27.88 22.52 -22.82
C ASP A 487 -29.01 23.53 -23.16
N GLY A 488 -28.70 24.83 -23.21
CA GLY A 488 -29.63 25.89 -23.59
C GLY A 488 -29.71 26.22 -25.08
N SER A 489 -29.06 25.43 -25.95
CA SER A 489 -29.02 25.64 -27.41
C SER A 489 -29.53 24.44 -28.22
N LYS A 490 -30.50 23.69 -27.70
CA LYS A 490 -31.30 22.74 -28.48
C LYS A 490 -32.73 23.19 -28.61
#